data_AF-A0A7Z0Q307-F1
#
_entry.id   AF-A0A7Z0Q307-F1
#
_cell.length_a   1.000
_cell.length_b   1.000
_cell.length_c   1.000
_cell.angle_alpha   90.00
_cell.angle_beta   90.00
_cell.angle_gamma   90.00
#
_symmetry.space_group_name_H-M   'P 1'
#
loop_
_entity.id
_entity.type
_entity.pdbx_description
1 polymer ?
#
loop_
_entity_poly.entity_id
_entity_poly.type
_entity_poly.pdbx_seq_one_letter_code
_entity_poly.pdbx_strand_id
1 'polypeptide(L)'
;AHPLLEKLGALPATARAVLTTGQVRAAVAASLDDEGAGWDENALDADELADLVLTLVRDANLEPGDEPWLGALALPDEEGELAPAGELLFPGSDFARVVREGELPAVDEELAGRWGEETLAACGVLAGFALVRASDVVLDPDELEPREGDFAEPDDAGLLDAVDVWCEDVLDRFPDTPVPPVATELVAVRDLELVDDDRWPEALAMLSLPPLRDALVQPVRVLMPDGTHETVRPYTAWWLRGHPVLDGRRPAGLLAAGGDPLLRGLYDEADATGFDDVQVLRALGVRTTVDALLDEPGGAAELLDRLTDPGRVVTPAQLHGLYSALAELDPERVGLLPDEVRAVVDGRAEIVDAAYAVVVDSPDLLPLIAGTPLLPVRPDRAAGLAELFQVRRLSETVPGTVTSQGVEHEVPDAVRALLGPSAPASYVEHEELVVDGTELDWRLTDDGTVHAATLEGVAAGLAWAARQWPRRFEVAALLEDPTRTEELATARWFD
;
A
#
# COMPACT_ATOMS: atom_id res chain seq x y z
N ALA A 1 -22.87 -52.55 5.62
CA ALA A 1 -23.04 -52.46 7.08
C ALA A 1 -24.43 -52.97 7.48
N HIS A 2 -24.60 -53.50 8.70
CA HIS A 2 -25.91 -53.93 9.21
C HIS A 2 -26.60 -52.72 9.91
N PRO A 3 -27.84 -52.33 9.56
CA PRO A 3 -28.48 -51.08 10.04
C PRO A 3 -28.61 -50.93 11.56
N LEU A 4 -28.50 -52.05 12.29
CA LEU A 4 -28.56 -52.11 13.75
C LEU A 4 -27.22 -51.73 14.41
N LEU A 5 -26.09 -51.93 13.72
CA LEU A 5 -24.77 -51.53 14.21
C LEU A 5 -24.57 -50.02 14.05
N GLU A 6 -25.03 -49.42 12.96
CA GLU A 6 -25.01 -47.96 12.77
C GLU A 6 -25.84 -47.23 13.82
N LYS A 7 -27.00 -47.78 14.21
CA LYS A 7 -27.83 -47.25 15.30
C LYS A 7 -27.21 -47.41 16.70
N LEU A 8 -26.21 -48.28 16.85
CA LEU A 8 -25.43 -48.47 18.07
C LEU A 8 -24.12 -47.67 18.05
N GLY A 9 -23.90 -46.81 17.04
CA GLY A 9 -22.74 -45.93 16.91
C GLY A 9 -21.60 -46.49 16.06
N ALA A 10 -21.77 -47.62 15.37
CA ALA A 10 -20.75 -48.13 14.46
C ALA A 10 -20.72 -47.33 13.16
N LEU A 11 -19.56 -46.79 12.80
CA LEU A 11 -19.35 -46.08 11.53
C LEU A 11 -19.12 -47.10 10.39
N PRO A 12 -19.57 -46.80 9.15
CA PRO A 12 -19.14 -47.54 7.97
C PRO A 12 -17.60 -47.51 7.87
N ALA A 13 -16.97 -48.65 7.60
CA ALA A 13 -15.51 -48.74 7.44
C ALA A 13 -15.05 -48.16 6.09
N THR A 14 -15.23 -46.85 5.92
CA THR A 14 -14.61 -46.09 4.82
C THR A 14 -13.16 -45.77 5.17
N ALA A 15 -12.32 -45.51 4.17
CA ALA A 15 -10.92 -45.11 4.39
C ALA A 15 -10.83 -43.90 5.34
N ARG A 16 -11.65 -42.87 5.11
CA ARG A 16 -11.74 -41.69 6.00
C ARG A 16 -12.16 -42.02 7.43
N ALA A 17 -13.08 -42.96 7.64
CA ALA A 17 -13.51 -43.37 8.98
C ALA A 17 -12.44 -44.18 9.74
N VAL A 18 -11.57 -44.90 9.02
CA VAL A 18 -10.42 -45.58 9.62
C VAL A 18 -9.31 -44.57 9.94
N LEU A 19 -9.03 -43.67 9.00
CA LEU A 19 -7.98 -42.65 9.12
C LEU A 19 -8.21 -41.72 10.32
N THR A 20 -9.45 -41.30 10.57
CA THR A 20 -9.78 -40.39 11.69
C THR A 20 -9.93 -41.09 13.04
N THR A 21 -9.55 -42.36 13.15
CA THR A 21 -9.53 -43.05 14.45
C THR A 21 -8.35 -42.56 15.30
N GLY A 22 -8.57 -42.46 16.62
CA GLY A 22 -7.51 -42.03 17.54
C GLY A 22 -6.28 -42.94 17.54
N GLN A 23 -6.44 -44.21 17.15
CA GLN A 23 -5.34 -45.17 17.01
C GLN A 23 -4.41 -44.80 15.86
N VAL A 24 -4.96 -44.46 14.68
CA VAL A 24 -4.14 -44.05 13.53
C VAL A 24 -3.45 -42.72 13.82
N ARG A 25 -4.16 -41.76 14.42
CA ARG A 25 -3.57 -40.48 14.82
C ARG A 25 -2.41 -40.64 15.83
N ALA A 26 -2.57 -41.51 16.83
CA ALA A 26 -1.51 -41.80 17.79
C ALA A 26 -0.32 -42.53 17.15
N ALA A 27 -0.55 -43.42 16.18
CA ALA A 27 0.51 -44.09 15.45
C ALA A 27 1.31 -43.12 14.58
N VAL A 28 0.64 -42.17 13.91
CA VAL A 28 1.30 -41.12 13.12
C VAL A 28 2.13 -40.18 14.00
N ALA A 29 1.58 -39.72 15.12
CA ALA A 29 2.33 -38.88 16.07
C ALA A 29 3.61 -39.59 16.58
N ALA A 30 3.55 -40.90 16.82
CA ALA A 30 4.69 -41.69 17.27
C ALA A 30 5.57 -42.22 16.12
N SER A 31 5.33 -41.83 14.86
CA SER A 31 5.98 -42.47 13.70
C SER A 31 7.46 -42.11 13.54
N LEU A 32 7.89 -40.96 14.08
CA LEU A 32 9.29 -40.54 14.15
C LEU A 32 10.06 -41.22 15.31
N ASP A 33 9.35 -41.69 16.33
CA ASP A 33 9.95 -42.33 17.50
C ASP A 33 10.31 -43.79 17.20
N ASP A 34 11.58 -44.04 16.85
CA ASP A 34 12.17 -45.37 16.58
C ASP A 34 12.04 -46.37 17.75
N GLU A 35 11.57 -45.93 18.93
CA GLU A 35 11.40 -46.78 20.11
C GLU A 35 10.14 -47.67 20.08
N GLY A 36 9.18 -47.41 19.20
CA GLY A 36 7.88 -48.11 19.15
C GLY A 36 7.96 -49.59 18.74
N ALA A 37 8.90 -49.96 17.87
CA ALA A 37 9.06 -51.32 17.38
C ALA A 37 9.82 -52.24 18.38
N GLY A 38 10.46 -51.68 19.40
CA GLY A 38 11.36 -52.42 20.30
C GLY A 38 10.68 -53.37 21.28
N TRP A 39 9.37 -53.21 21.55
CA TRP A 39 8.68 -53.91 22.64
C TRP A 39 7.37 -54.62 22.24
N ASP A 40 6.80 -54.36 21.06
CA ASP A 40 5.63 -55.07 20.51
C ASP A 40 5.98 -55.65 19.13
N GLU A 41 6.04 -56.98 19.02
CA GLU A 41 6.32 -57.70 17.76
C GLU A 41 5.23 -57.50 16.69
N ASN A 42 4.11 -56.84 17.01
CA ASN A 42 3.02 -56.53 16.08
C ASN A 42 2.91 -55.03 15.73
N ALA A 43 3.82 -54.18 16.22
CA ALA A 43 3.87 -52.78 15.79
C ALA A 43 4.35 -52.71 14.32
N LEU A 44 3.70 -51.86 13.52
CA LEU A 44 4.16 -51.54 12.17
C LEU A 44 5.46 -50.74 12.29
N ASP A 45 6.40 -50.98 11.40
CA ASP A 45 7.53 -50.05 11.21
C ASP A 45 7.06 -48.76 10.48
N ALA A 46 7.95 -47.78 10.39
CA ALA A 46 7.63 -46.48 9.81
C ALA A 46 7.19 -46.59 8.33
N ASP A 47 7.86 -47.44 7.55
CA ASP A 47 7.56 -47.65 6.13
C ASP A 47 6.19 -48.32 5.93
N GLU A 48 5.89 -49.37 6.71
CA GLU A 48 4.60 -50.06 6.68
C GLU A 48 3.45 -49.13 7.13
N LEU A 49 3.68 -48.29 8.14
CA LEU A 49 2.72 -47.29 8.59
C LEU A 49 2.49 -46.22 7.52
N ALA A 50 3.55 -45.70 6.90
CA ALA A 50 3.47 -44.71 5.83
C ALA A 50 2.67 -45.25 4.64
N ASP A 51 2.97 -46.45 4.15
CA ASP A 51 2.25 -47.09 3.04
C ASP A 51 0.76 -47.29 3.36
N LEU A 52 0.43 -47.65 4.61
CA LEU A 52 -0.95 -47.80 5.07
C LEU A 52 -1.69 -46.46 5.11
N VAL A 53 -1.09 -45.44 5.72
CA VAL A 53 -1.67 -44.10 5.85
C VAL A 53 -1.86 -43.45 4.48
N LEU A 54 -0.85 -43.51 3.60
CA LEU A 54 -0.93 -42.99 2.23
C LEU A 54 -2.01 -43.72 1.40
N THR A 55 -2.19 -45.03 1.61
CA THR A 55 -3.32 -45.76 1.02
C THR A 55 -4.66 -45.19 1.49
N LEU A 56 -4.81 -44.97 2.80
CA LEU A 56 -6.05 -44.43 3.38
C LEU A 56 -6.33 -43.00 2.91
N VAL A 57 -5.30 -42.16 2.81
CA VAL A 57 -5.38 -40.77 2.32
C VAL A 57 -5.86 -40.74 0.88
N ARG A 58 -5.22 -41.52 0.00
CA ARG A 58 -5.61 -41.65 -1.40
C ARG A 58 -7.04 -42.19 -1.55
N ASP A 59 -7.37 -43.25 -0.83
CA ASP A 59 -8.71 -43.88 -0.92
C ASP A 59 -9.81 -43.01 -0.28
N ALA A 60 -9.44 -42.12 0.64
CA ALA A 60 -10.33 -41.11 1.21
C ALA A 60 -10.46 -39.85 0.34
N ASN A 61 -9.60 -39.69 -0.69
CA ASN A 61 -9.54 -38.52 -1.56
C ASN A 61 -9.43 -37.21 -0.76
N LEU A 62 -8.48 -37.17 0.19
CA LEU A 62 -8.23 -35.97 0.99
C LEU A 62 -7.60 -34.87 0.14
N GLU A 63 -8.02 -33.64 0.41
CA GLU A 63 -7.35 -32.44 -0.11
C GLU A 63 -6.31 -31.94 0.92
N PRO A 64 -5.27 -31.21 0.48
CA PRO A 64 -4.32 -30.57 1.39
C PRO A 64 -5.04 -29.72 2.47
N GLY A 65 -4.70 -29.96 3.73
CA GLY A 65 -5.28 -29.27 4.89
C GLY A 65 -6.55 -29.91 5.47
N ASP A 66 -7.11 -30.98 4.86
CA ASP A 66 -8.28 -31.69 5.42
C ASP A 66 -7.99 -32.31 6.80
N GLU A 67 -6.79 -32.86 6.98
CA GLU A 67 -6.35 -33.55 8.20
C GLU A 67 -4.88 -33.13 8.52
N PRO A 68 -4.66 -31.94 9.10
CA PRO A 68 -3.32 -31.34 9.24
C PRO A 68 -2.32 -32.15 10.06
N TRP A 69 -2.82 -32.95 11.02
CA TRP A 69 -2.00 -33.83 11.85
C TRP A 69 -1.25 -34.91 11.06
N LEU A 70 -1.62 -35.15 9.81
CA LEU A 70 -0.86 -36.03 8.91
C LEU A 70 0.54 -35.48 8.60
N GLY A 71 0.79 -34.19 8.81
CA GLY A 71 2.13 -33.59 8.68
C GLY A 71 3.18 -34.21 9.60
N ALA A 72 2.77 -34.87 10.69
CA ALA A 72 3.66 -35.59 11.60
C ALA A 72 4.10 -36.96 11.08
N LEU A 73 3.53 -37.45 9.97
CA LEU A 73 3.86 -38.75 9.42
C LEU A 73 5.33 -38.79 8.99
N ALA A 74 6.11 -39.67 9.61
CA ALA A 74 7.49 -39.94 9.23
C ALA A 74 7.53 -40.50 7.80
N LEU A 75 8.21 -39.79 6.91
CA LEU A 75 8.50 -40.22 5.55
C LEU A 75 10.01 -40.13 5.30
N PRO A 76 10.56 -41.01 4.45
CA PRO A 76 11.96 -40.92 4.06
C PRO A 76 12.19 -39.69 3.16
N ASP A 77 13.25 -38.96 3.46
CA ASP A 77 13.79 -37.93 2.58
C ASP A 77 14.66 -38.52 1.46
N GLU A 78 15.26 -37.65 0.64
CA GLU A 78 16.16 -38.01 -0.46
C GLU A 78 17.45 -38.73 -0.02
N GLU A 79 17.82 -38.66 1.26
CA GLU A 79 18.94 -39.40 1.86
C GLU A 79 18.49 -40.70 2.55
N GLY A 80 17.18 -40.91 2.67
CA GLY A 80 16.57 -42.04 3.36
C GLY A 80 16.43 -41.86 4.87
N GLU A 81 16.63 -40.64 5.38
CA GLU A 81 16.38 -40.29 6.78
C GLU A 81 14.89 -39.97 6.98
N LEU A 82 14.34 -40.35 8.14
CA LEU A 82 12.92 -40.11 8.44
C LEU A 82 12.73 -38.66 8.92
N ALA A 83 11.84 -37.95 8.25
CA ALA A 83 11.42 -36.60 8.61
C ALA A 83 9.88 -36.48 8.61
N PRO A 84 9.30 -35.54 9.37
CA PRO A 84 7.87 -35.26 9.29
C PRO A 84 7.47 -34.88 7.86
N ALA A 85 6.36 -35.42 7.35
CA ALA A 85 5.83 -35.10 6.03
C ALA A 85 5.66 -33.58 5.81
N GLY A 86 5.27 -32.84 6.84
CA GLY A 86 5.10 -31.38 6.82
C GLY A 86 6.39 -30.57 6.61
N GLU A 87 7.55 -31.21 6.74
CA GLU A 87 8.88 -30.61 6.58
C GLU A 87 9.59 -31.06 5.30
N LEU A 88 8.93 -31.91 4.50
CA LEU A 88 9.45 -32.40 3.23
C LEU A 88 8.93 -31.61 2.04
N LEU A 89 9.82 -31.38 1.08
CA LEU A 89 9.51 -30.74 -0.19
C LEU A 89 9.13 -31.78 -1.25
N PHE A 90 8.06 -31.54 -2.02
CA PHE A 90 7.72 -32.41 -3.15
C PHE A 90 8.65 -32.11 -4.35
N PRO A 91 9.45 -33.08 -4.83
CA PRO A 91 10.43 -32.85 -5.89
C PRO A 91 9.76 -32.46 -7.21
N GLY A 92 10.26 -31.40 -7.83
CA GLY A 92 9.79 -30.91 -9.14
C GLY A 92 8.52 -30.06 -9.12
N SER A 93 7.91 -29.85 -7.95
CA SER A 93 6.81 -28.87 -7.75
C SER A 93 7.25 -27.44 -8.09
N ASP A 94 6.29 -26.54 -8.30
CA ASP A 94 6.61 -25.12 -8.53
C ASP A 94 7.27 -24.49 -7.29
N PHE A 95 6.85 -24.90 -6.08
CA PHE A 95 7.49 -24.46 -4.84
C PHE A 95 8.94 -24.93 -4.73
N ALA A 96 9.23 -26.18 -5.10
CA ALA A 96 10.59 -26.71 -5.08
C ALA A 96 11.56 -25.96 -6.00
N ARG A 97 11.06 -25.24 -7.02
CA ARG A 97 11.90 -24.43 -7.91
C ARG A 97 12.26 -23.07 -7.34
N VAL A 98 11.54 -22.60 -6.33
CA VAL A 98 11.77 -21.28 -5.70
C VAL A 98 12.44 -21.38 -4.35
N VAL A 99 12.34 -22.52 -3.67
CA VAL A 99 13.08 -22.78 -2.42
C VAL A 99 14.58 -22.90 -2.71
N ARG A 100 15.39 -22.29 -1.84
CA ARG A 100 16.85 -22.34 -1.91
C ARG A 100 17.34 -23.76 -1.64
N GLU A 101 18.30 -24.21 -2.45
CA GLU A 101 18.86 -25.56 -2.36
C GLU A 101 19.44 -25.83 -0.96
N GLY A 102 19.00 -26.94 -0.34
CA GLY A 102 19.47 -27.39 0.97
C GLY A 102 18.76 -26.79 2.19
N GLU A 103 17.78 -25.91 2.01
CA GLU A 103 16.97 -25.38 3.14
C GLU A 103 15.90 -26.39 3.60
N LEU A 104 15.34 -27.17 2.68
CA LEU A 104 14.39 -28.24 2.98
C LEU A 104 14.78 -29.54 2.26
N PRO A 105 14.75 -30.68 2.96
CA PRO A 105 14.91 -31.98 2.31
C PRO A 105 13.73 -32.30 1.39
N ALA A 106 14.02 -32.87 0.22
CA ALA A 106 12.99 -33.41 -0.64
C ALA A 106 12.54 -34.79 -0.14
N VAL A 107 11.26 -35.13 -0.33
CA VAL A 107 10.78 -36.50 -0.11
C VAL A 107 11.44 -37.46 -1.09
N ASP A 108 11.70 -38.70 -0.66
CA ASP A 108 12.28 -39.76 -1.49
C ASP A 108 11.63 -39.86 -2.89
N GLU A 109 12.46 -39.97 -3.93
CA GLU A 109 12.00 -39.96 -5.33
C GLU A 109 11.13 -41.18 -5.68
N GLU A 110 11.39 -42.35 -5.08
CA GLU A 110 10.59 -43.56 -5.33
C GLU A 110 9.20 -43.42 -4.69
N LEU A 111 9.14 -42.90 -3.47
CA LEU A 111 7.90 -42.58 -2.77
C LEU A 111 7.08 -41.53 -3.53
N ALA A 112 7.71 -40.42 -3.96
CA ALA A 112 7.08 -39.38 -4.77
C ALA A 112 6.54 -39.92 -6.09
N GLY A 113 7.31 -40.75 -6.79
CA GLY A 113 6.88 -41.39 -8.04
C GLY A 113 5.70 -42.36 -7.86
N ARG A 114 5.63 -43.05 -6.72
CA ARG A 114 4.59 -44.02 -6.40
C ARG A 114 3.27 -43.38 -5.98
N TRP A 115 3.32 -42.35 -5.14
CA TRP A 115 2.14 -41.75 -4.51
C TRP A 115 1.66 -40.47 -5.19
N GLY A 116 2.56 -39.74 -5.86
CA GLY A 116 2.26 -38.50 -6.56
C GLY A 116 2.01 -37.31 -5.63
N GLU A 117 2.01 -36.12 -6.23
CA GLU A 117 1.92 -34.82 -5.54
C GLU A 117 0.64 -34.70 -4.69
N GLU A 118 -0.52 -35.05 -5.26
CA GLU A 118 -1.81 -34.88 -4.60
C GLU A 118 -1.92 -35.64 -3.27
N THR A 119 -1.45 -36.90 -3.23
CA THR A 119 -1.53 -37.73 -2.01
C THR A 119 -0.54 -37.27 -0.96
N LEU A 120 0.69 -36.93 -1.36
CA LEU A 120 1.73 -36.49 -0.43
C LEU A 120 1.44 -35.09 0.11
N ALA A 121 0.93 -34.18 -0.72
CA ALA A 121 0.48 -32.86 -0.28
C ALA A 121 -0.72 -32.94 0.69
N ALA A 122 -1.62 -33.93 0.52
CA ALA A 122 -2.68 -34.19 1.48
C ALA A 122 -2.15 -34.68 2.86
N CYS A 123 -0.93 -35.22 2.90
CA CYS A 123 -0.21 -35.54 4.14
C CYS A 123 0.65 -34.40 4.67
N GLY A 124 0.72 -33.25 4.01
CA GLY A 124 1.51 -32.10 4.45
C GLY A 124 2.81 -31.86 3.68
N VAL A 125 3.22 -32.75 2.77
CA VAL A 125 4.41 -32.52 1.93
C VAL A 125 4.24 -31.24 1.12
N LEU A 126 5.23 -30.37 1.17
CA LEU A 126 5.18 -29.03 0.61
C LEU A 126 5.33 -29.08 -0.92
N ALA A 127 4.22 -28.90 -1.63
CA ALA A 127 4.21 -28.68 -3.09
C ALA A 127 3.93 -27.19 -3.46
N GLY A 128 3.60 -26.38 -2.46
CA GLY A 128 3.19 -24.98 -2.53
C GLY A 128 3.52 -24.28 -1.22
N PHE A 129 3.48 -22.94 -1.22
CA PHE A 129 3.48 -22.17 0.03
C PHE A 129 2.32 -22.60 0.94
N ALA A 130 2.62 -22.80 2.23
CA ALA A 130 1.62 -23.09 3.24
C ALA A 130 1.04 -21.81 3.84
N LEU A 131 -0.24 -21.86 4.22
CA LEU A 131 -0.92 -20.76 4.91
C LEU A 131 -1.10 -21.10 6.39
N VAL A 132 -0.71 -20.16 7.24
CA VAL A 132 -1.15 -20.11 8.63
C VAL A 132 -2.48 -19.37 8.70
N ARG A 133 -3.47 -19.98 9.36
CA ARG A 133 -4.81 -19.43 9.60
C ARG A 133 -5.18 -19.56 11.07
N ALA A 134 -4.88 -18.52 11.83
CA ALA A 134 -5.14 -18.47 13.27
C ALA A 134 -6.32 -17.54 13.58
N SER A 135 -7.20 -17.94 14.48
CA SER A 135 -8.32 -17.11 14.96
C SER A 135 -8.04 -16.62 16.37
N ASP A 136 -8.51 -15.43 16.70
CA ASP A 136 -8.39 -14.84 18.04
C ASP A 136 -6.94 -14.81 18.56
N VAL A 137 -5.99 -14.40 17.71
CA VAL A 137 -4.57 -14.29 18.06
C VAL A 137 -4.34 -13.11 18.99
N VAL A 138 -3.92 -13.38 20.21
CA VAL A 138 -3.48 -12.34 21.16
C VAL A 138 -2.19 -11.72 20.61
N LEU A 139 -2.18 -10.40 20.41
CA LEU A 139 -1.02 -9.67 19.91
C LEU A 139 -0.08 -9.35 21.08
N ASP A 140 0.60 -10.39 21.57
CA ASP A 140 1.67 -10.31 22.55
C ASP A 140 2.95 -10.89 21.94
N PRO A 141 3.99 -10.08 21.65
CA PRO A 141 5.21 -10.55 20.99
C PRO A 141 5.88 -11.72 21.73
N ASP A 142 5.80 -11.74 23.06
CA ASP A 142 6.42 -12.78 23.90
C ASP A 142 5.66 -14.12 23.84
N GLU A 143 4.40 -14.13 23.38
CA GLU A 143 3.57 -15.35 23.25
C GLU A 143 3.52 -15.92 21.83
N LEU A 144 4.10 -15.22 20.84
CA LEU A 144 4.10 -15.61 19.43
C LEU A 144 5.34 -16.46 19.07
N GLU A 145 5.57 -17.53 19.84
CA GLU A 145 6.59 -18.54 19.55
C GLU A 145 5.95 -19.81 18.97
N PRO A 146 6.66 -20.58 18.11
CA PRO A 146 6.16 -21.87 17.63
C PRO A 146 5.77 -22.79 18.79
N ARG A 147 4.60 -23.44 18.68
CA ARG A 147 4.14 -24.40 19.68
C ARG A 147 5.00 -25.66 19.64
N GLU A 148 5.27 -26.23 20.81
CA GLU A 148 5.84 -27.57 20.90
C GLU A 148 4.82 -28.60 20.38
N GLY A 149 5.18 -29.34 19.33
CA GLY A 149 4.34 -30.37 18.73
C GLY A 149 5.09 -31.21 17.69
N ASP A 150 4.43 -32.28 17.24
CA ASP A 150 5.02 -33.25 16.29
C ASP A 150 4.95 -32.78 14.82
N PHE A 151 4.24 -31.67 14.56
CA PHE A 151 4.08 -31.08 13.23
C PHE A 151 3.77 -29.59 13.32
N ALA A 152 4.00 -28.89 12.22
CA ALA A 152 3.60 -27.50 12.02
C ALA A 152 2.06 -27.36 11.98
N GLU A 153 1.45 -26.93 13.09
CA GLU A 153 0.00 -26.72 13.15
C GLU A 153 -0.44 -25.55 12.23
N PRO A 154 -1.50 -25.71 11.42
CA PRO A 154 -1.90 -24.71 10.43
C PRO A 154 -2.47 -23.43 11.06
N ASP A 155 -2.77 -23.41 12.35
CA ASP A 155 -3.26 -22.24 13.09
C ASP A 155 -2.21 -21.71 14.10
N ASP A 156 -0.95 -22.14 13.95
CA ASP A 156 0.14 -21.65 14.77
C ASP A 156 0.81 -20.44 14.11
N ALA A 157 0.49 -19.25 14.63
CA ALA A 157 1.11 -18.00 14.22
C ALA A 157 2.61 -17.93 14.55
N GLY A 158 3.08 -18.71 15.53
CA GLY A 158 4.50 -18.75 15.92
C GLY A 158 5.43 -19.30 14.83
N LEU A 159 4.89 -20.08 13.88
CA LEU A 159 5.65 -20.62 12.73
C LEU A 159 6.11 -19.56 11.73
N LEU A 160 5.62 -18.33 11.85
CA LEU A 160 5.93 -17.24 10.94
C LEU A 160 7.25 -16.55 11.34
N ASP A 161 8.16 -16.40 10.39
CA ASP A 161 9.46 -15.74 10.63
C ASP A 161 9.30 -14.29 11.13
N ALA A 162 9.96 -13.95 12.24
CA ALA A 162 9.90 -12.62 12.85
C ALA A 162 8.47 -12.09 13.11
N VAL A 163 7.53 -12.98 13.48
CA VAL A 163 6.14 -12.62 13.79
C VAL A 163 6.01 -11.76 15.05
N ASP A 164 6.93 -11.91 15.98
CA ASP A 164 7.13 -11.06 17.15
C ASP A 164 7.40 -9.60 16.73
N VAL A 165 8.30 -9.39 15.76
CA VAL A 165 8.62 -8.05 15.23
C VAL A 165 7.43 -7.44 14.48
N TRP A 166 6.68 -8.26 13.72
CA TRP A 166 5.43 -7.79 13.11
C TRP A 166 4.42 -7.36 14.18
N CYS A 167 4.34 -8.11 15.28
CA CYS A 167 3.46 -7.79 16.40
C CYS A 167 3.86 -6.47 17.07
N GLU A 168 5.14 -6.26 17.35
CA GLU A 168 5.67 -4.99 17.87
C GLU A 168 5.33 -3.81 16.96
N ASP A 169 5.59 -3.93 15.65
CA ASP A 169 5.26 -2.90 14.64
C ASP A 169 3.75 -2.58 14.59
N VAL A 170 2.90 -3.57 14.85
CA VAL A 170 1.45 -3.38 14.96
C VAL A 170 1.10 -2.64 16.26
N LEU A 171 1.69 -3.03 17.39
CA LEU A 171 1.43 -2.43 18.70
C LEU A 171 1.89 -0.97 18.78
N ASP A 172 3.01 -0.62 18.16
CA ASP A 172 3.55 0.75 18.10
C ASP A 172 2.58 1.77 17.45
N ARG A 173 1.58 1.28 16.70
CA ARG A 173 0.54 2.12 16.08
C ARG A 173 -0.62 2.43 17.03
N PHE A 174 -0.70 1.75 18.15
CA PHE A 174 -1.79 1.86 19.11
C PHE A 174 -1.31 2.54 20.40
N PRO A 175 -2.23 3.20 21.13
CA PRO A 175 -1.88 3.69 22.46
C PRO A 175 -1.59 2.52 23.41
N ASP A 176 -0.73 2.76 24.40
CA ASP A 176 -0.46 1.77 25.45
C ASP A 176 -1.77 1.30 26.13
N THR A 177 -2.06 0.00 26.06
CA THR A 177 -3.23 -0.62 26.70
C THR A 177 -2.84 -1.60 27.81
N PRO A 178 -3.71 -1.80 28.83
CA PRO A 178 -3.41 -2.71 29.94
C PRO A 178 -3.56 -4.20 29.59
N VAL A 179 -4.17 -4.50 28.45
CA VAL A 179 -4.35 -5.85 27.90
C VAL A 179 -3.96 -5.79 26.42
N PRO A 180 -3.26 -6.81 25.90
CA PRO A 180 -2.94 -6.87 24.48
C PRO A 180 -4.20 -6.90 23.60
N PRO A 181 -4.20 -6.23 22.44
CA PRO A 181 -5.26 -6.35 21.45
C PRO A 181 -5.26 -7.75 20.80
N VAL A 182 -6.35 -8.09 20.10
CA VAL A 182 -6.53 -9.43 19.50
C VAL A 182 -6.74 -9.31 17.99
N ALA A 183 -5.93 -9.99 17.18
CA ALA A 183 -6.21 -10.18 15.77
C ALA A 183 -7.31 -11.26 15.61
N THR A 184 -8.48 -10.84 15.14
CA THR A 184 -9.67 -11.71 15.03
C THR A 184 -9.45 -12.90 14.10
N GLU A 185 -8.74 -12.67 12.99
CA GLU A 185 -8.30 -13.69 12.05
C GLU A 185 -6.95 -13.23 11.46
N LEU A 186 -5.95 -14.09 11.56
CA LEU A 186 -4.64 -13.93 10.96
C LEU A 186 -4.51 -14.97 9.85
N VAL A 187 -4.29 -14.49 8.62
CA VAL A 187 -3.98 -15.33 7.46
C VAL A 187 -2.62 -14.89 6.91
N ALA A 188 -1.64 -15.78 6.93
CA ALA A 188 -0.26 -15.47 6.58
C ALA A 188 0.38 -16.60 5.79
N VAL A 189 1.34 -16.27 4.93
CA VAL A 189 2.19 -17.25 4.26
C VAL A 189 3.42 -17.50 5.12
N ARG A 190 3.73 -18.77 5.42
CA ARG A 190 4.96 -19.16 6.10
C ARG A 190 6.08 -19.47 5.10
N ASP A 191 7.30 -19.63 5.62
CA ASP A 191 8.46 -20.12 4.89
C ASP A 191 8.89 -19.19 3.71
N LEU A 192 8.69 -17.88 3.87
CA LEU A 192 9.09 -16.88 2.86
C LEU A 192 10.62 -16.70 2.81
N GLU A 193 11.29 -16.92 3.94
CA GLU A 193 12.74 -16.84 4.12
C GLU A 193 13.51 -17.96 3.41
N LEU A 194 12.82 -19.06 3.06
CA LEU A 194 13.37 -20.20 2.33
C LEU A 194 13.52 -19.93 0.82
N VAL A 195 12.91 -18.84 0.31
CA VAL A 195 12.98 -18.50 -1.12
C VAL A 195 14.40 -18.13 -1.53
N ASP A 196 14.83 -18.64 -2.67
CA ASP A 196 16.09 -18.26 -3.31
C ASP A 196 16.01 -16.82 -3.83
N ASP A 197 17.06 -16.02 -3.59
CA ASP A 197 17.11 -14.61 -3.96
C ASP A 197 16.89 -14.38 -5.46
N ASP A 198 17.32 -15.33 -6.31
CA ASP A 198 17.16 -15.25 -7.76
C ASP A 198 15.79 -15.73 -8.26
N ARG A 199 14.91 -16.20 -7.36
CA ARG A 199 13.60 -16.80 -7.65
C ARG A 199 12.40 -16.02 -7.13
N TRP A 200 12.63 -14.84 -6.55
CA TRP A 200 11.55 -13.96 -6.11
C TRP A 200 10.52 -13.60 -7.18
N PRO A 201 10.88 -13.39 -8.47
CA PRO A 201 9.87 -13.15 -9.51
C PRO A 201 8.86 -14.30 -9.64
N GLU A 202 9.34 -15.55 -9.64
CA GLU A 202 8.47 -16.74 -9.66
C GLU A 202 7.67 -16.89 -8.36
N ALA A 203 8.30 -16.71 -7.20
CA ALA A 203 7.63 -16.80 -5.91
C ALA A 203 6.51 -15.76 -5.76
N LEU A 204 6.76 -14.52 -6.15
CA LEU A 204 5.77 -13.45 -6.10
C LEU A 204 4.63 -13.67 -7.12
N ALA A 205 4.88 -14.32 -8.25
CA ALA A 205 3.83 -14.73 -9.17
C ALA A 205 2.90 -15.78 -8.53
N MET A 206 3.44 -16.73 -7.77
CA MET A 206 2.65 -17.69 -6.98
C MET A 206 1.83 -16.97 -5.89
N LEU A 207 2.46 -16.07 -5.12
CA LEU A 207 1.82 -15.29 -4.05
C LEU A 207 0.71 -14.36 -4.56
N SER A 208 0.75 -13.98 -5.84
CA SER A 208 -0.26 -13.13 -6.48
C SER A 208 -1.54 -13.89 -6.87
N LEU A 209 -1.57 -15.22 -6.72
CA LEU A 209 -2.73 -16.05 -7.02
C LEU A 209 -3.50 -16.45 -5.75
N PRO A 210 -4.85 -16.53 -5.78
CA PRO A 210 -5.60 -17.10 -4.67
C PRO A 210 -5.21 -18.57 -4.42
N PRO A 211 -5.19 -19.03 -3.15
CA PRO A 211 -5.58 -18.31 -1.94
C PRO A 211 -4.47 -17.44 -1.31
N LEU A 212 -3.22 -17.56 -1.75
CA LEU A 212 -2.06 -16.85 -1.16
C LEU A 212 -2.21 -15.33 -1.26
N ARG A 213 -2.79 -14.86 -2.37
CA ARG A 213 -3.09 -13.44 -2.59
C ARG A 213 -3.87 -12.82 -1.44
N ASP A 214 -4.79 -13.56 -0.82
CA ASP A 214 -5.62 -13.03 0.25
C ASP A 214 -4.80 -12.72 1.51
N ALA A 215 -3.82 -13.57 1.83
CA ALA A 215 -2.86 -13.35 2.92
C ALA A 215 -1.97 -12.11 2.71
N LEU A 216 -1.87 -11.63 1.47
CA LEU A 216 -1.08 -10.47 1.10
C LEU A 216 -1.91 -9.18 1.08
N VAL A 217 -3.14 -9.21 0.57
CA VAL A 217 -3.91 -7.98 0.31
C VAL A 217 -5.01 -7.69 1.32
N GLN A 218 -5.50 -8.70 2.06
CA GLN A 218 -6.60 -8.51 3.01
C GLN A 218 -6.07 -7.94 4.33
N PRO A 219 -6.56 -6.76 4.79
CA PRO A 219 -6.16 -6.21 6.08
C PRO A 219 -6.57 -7.10 7.24
N VAL A 220 -5.72 -7.17 8.27
CA VAL A 220 -6.02 -7.88 9.51
C VAL A 220 -6.86 -6.98 10.41
N ARG A 221 -7.96 -7.51 10.93
CA ARG A 221 -8.83 -6.80 11.86
C ARG A 221 -8.42 -7.09 13.30
N VAL A 222 -8.08 -6.02 14.01
CA VAL A 222 -7.62 -6.03 15.39
C VAL A 222 -8.73 -5.51 16.30
N LEU A 223 -9.13 -6.31 17.29
CA LEU A 223 -10.06 -5.94 18.34
C LEU A 223 -9.29 -5.30 19.48
N MET A 224 -9.63 -4.05 19.79
CA MET A 224 -9.03 -3.30 20.89
C MET A 224 -9.70 -3.65 22.23
N PRO A 225 -9.01 -3.47 23.37
CA PRO A 225 -9.58 -3.76 24.70
C PRO A 225 -10.86 -2.97 25.06
N ASP A 226 -11.08 -1.83 24.41
CA ASP A 226 -12.28 -0.99 24.59
C ASP A 226 -13.49 -1.45 23.73
N GLY A 227 -13.32 -2.52 22.94
CA GLY A 227 -14.33 -3.08 22.05
C GLY A 227 -14.38 -2.44 20.65
N THR A 228 -13.54 -1.44 20.37
CA THR A 228 -13.38 -0.89 19.03
C THR A 228 -12.54 -1.82 18.15
N HIS A 229 -12.56 -1.59 16.83
CA HIS A 229 -11.76 -2.37 15.91
C HIS A 229 -10.92 -1.45 15.03
N GLU A 230 -9.68 -1.86 14.84
CA GLU A 230 -8.72 -1.24 13.93
C GLU A 230 -8.33 -2.21 12.83
N THR A 231 -7.74 -1.67 11.75
CA THR A 231 -7.21 -2.49 10.67
C THR A 231 -5.72 -2.28 10.52
N VAL A 232 -5.01 -3.40 10.39
CA VAL A 232 -3.56 -3.42 10.28
C VAL A 232 -3.12 -4.18 9.04
N ARG A 233 -1.86 -3.96 8.67
CA ARG A 233 -1.26 -4.62 7.53
C ARG A 233 -1.13 -6.12 7.82
N PRO A 234 -1.48 -7.01 6.87
CA PRO A 234 -1.25 -8.43 7.07
C PRO A 234 0.24 -8.74 7.12
N TYR A 235 0.60 -9.77 7.88
CA TYR A 235 1.98 -10.21 8.08
C TYR A 235 2.74 -10.41 6.76
N THR A 236 2.15 -11.13 5.79
CA THR A 236 2.79 -11.40 4.49
C THR A 236 3.19 -10.12 3.76
N ALA A 237 2.34 -9.09 3.80
CA ALA A 237 2.64 -7.79 3.19
C ALA A 237 3.74 -7.03 3.95
N TRP A 238 3.72 -7.12 5.28
CA TRP A 238 4.77 -6.53 6.12
C TRP A 238 6.13 -7.18 5.86
N TRP A 239 6.19 -8.51 5.81
CA TRP A 239 7.43 -9.25 5.58
C TRP A 239 8.01 -8.91 4.20
N LEU A 240 7.21 -9.01 3.13
CA LEU A 240 7.69 -8.73 1.77
C LEU A 240 8.11 -7.27 1.55
N ARG A 241 7.52 -6.32 2.29
CA ARG A 241 7.95 -4.90 2.28
C ARG A 241 9.36 -4.72 2.84
N GLY A 242 9.71 -5.48 3.88
CA GLY A 242 10.97 -5.39 4.61
C GLY A 242 12.13 -6.15 3.96
N HIS A 243 11.84 -7.04 3.01
CA HIS A 243 12.82 -7.97 2.43
C HIS A 243 13.20 -7.62 0.98
N PRO A 244 14.41 -7.95 0.52
CA PRO A 244 14.93 -7.57 -0.79
C PRO A 244 14.34 -8.37 -1.97
N VAL A 245 13.02 -8.44 -2.06
CA VAL A 245 12.29 -9.35 -2.97
C VAL A 245 12.10 -8.81 -4.39
N LEU A 246 12.56 -7.59 -4.69
CA LEU A 246 12.39 -6.97 -6.00
C LEU A 246 13.73 -6.46 -6.52
N ASP A 247 14.35 -7.20 -7.43
CA ASP A 247 15.72 -6.99 -7.95
C ASP A 247 16.77 -6.81 -6.83
N GLY A 248 16.67 -7.60 -5.76
CA GLY A 248 17.56 -7.50 -4.59
C GLY A 248 17.33 -6.25 -3.73
N ARG A 249 16.18 -5.56 -3.90
CA ARG A 249 15.82 -4.35 -3.18
C ARG A 249 14.50 -4.53 -2.44
N ARG A 250 14.37 -3.82 -1.33
CA ARG A 250 13.13 -3.76 -0.55
C ARG A 250 12.06 -3.03 -1.36
N PRO A 251 10.88 -3.61 -1.61
CA PRO A 251 9.86 -2.97 -2.44
C PRO A 251 9.27 -1.70 -1.81
N ALA A 252 9.25 -1.63 -0.48
CA ALA A 252 8.76 -0.46 0.25
C ALA A 252 9.53 0.80 -0.14
N GLY A 253 8.81 1.79 -0.66
CA GLY A 253 9.40 3.07 -1.07
C GLY A 253 10.12 3.03 -2.43
N LEU A 254 9.83 2.04 -3.27
CA LEU A 254 10.12 2.05 -4.70
C LEU A 254 8.94 2.60 -5.50
N LEU A 255 9.20 3.17 -6.67
CA LEU A 255 8.17 3.59 -7.62
C LEU A 255 8.03 2.54 -8.73
N ALA A 256 6.80 2.11 -9.00
CA ALA A 256 6.54 1.24 -10.15
C ALA A 256 7.00 1.93 -11.45
N ALA A 257 7.77 1.23 -12.28
CA ALA A 257 8.19 1.73 -13.58
C ALA A 257 6.98 2.22 -14.39
N GLY A 258 7.06 3.45 -14.93
CA GLY A 258 5.94 4.07 -15.65
C GLY A 258 4.80 4.58 -14.76
N GLY A 259 4.96 4.57 -13.43
CA GLY A 259 4.01 5.11 -12.46
C GLY A 259 3.81 6.62 -12.53
N ASP A 260 3.16 7.17 -11.51
CA ASP A 260 2.72 8.56 -11.47
C ASP A 260 3.87 9.57 -11.70
N PRO A 261 3.76 10.45 -12.72
CA PRO A 261 4.76 11.47 -12.99
C PRO A 261 5.09 12.39 -11.81
N LEU A 262 4.15 12.59 -10.88
CA LEU A 262 4.37 13.42 -9.70
C LEU A 262 5.38 12.81 -8.72
N LEU A 263 5.52 11.49 -8.69
CA LEU A 263 6.43 10.77 -7.79
C LEU A 263 7.83 10.55 -8.38
N ARG A 264 8.02 10.78 -9.69
CA ARG A 264 9.32 10.60 -10.35
C ARG A 264 10.38 11.53 -9.75
N GLY A 265 11.54 10.96 -9.46
CA GLY A 265 12.68 11.67 -8.86
C GLY A 265 12.64 11.77 -7.33
N LEU A 266 11.46 11.56 -6.70
CA LEU A 266 11.30 11.41 -5.25
C LEU A 266 11.55 9.97 -4.79
N TYR A 267 11.28 9.02 -5.69
CA TYR A 267 11.39 7.60 -5.47
C TYR A 267 12.25 6.98 -6.56
N ASP A 268 12.98 5.93 -6.19
CA ASP A 268 13.74 5.15 -7.14
C ASP A 268 12.81 4.19 -7.87
N GLU A 269 12.87 4.18 -9.19
CA GLU A 269 12.04 3.29 -10.00
C GLU A 269 12.52 1.85 -9.86
N ALA A 270 11.57 0.92 -9.97
CA ALA A 270 11.84 -0.50 -10.00
C ALA A 270 10.97 -1.17 -11.06
N ASP A 271 11.55 -2.16 -11.73
CA ASP A 271 10.84 -2.92 -12.74
C ASP A 271 9.85 -3.85 -12.05
N ALA A 272 8.60 -3.45 -12.06
CA ALA A 272 7.49 -4.25 -11.55
C ALA A 272 6.79 -5.02 -12.68
N THR A 273 7.43 -5.16 -13.85
CA THR A 273 6.86 -5.96 -14.95
C THR A 273 6.67 -7.41 -14.49
N GLY A 274 5.45 -7.92 -14.66
CA GLY A 274 5.00 -9.18 -14.06
C GLY A 274 3.91 -9.02 -13.00
N PHE A 275 3.74 -7.81 -12.45
CA PHE A 275 2.65 -7.47 -11.53
C PHE A 275 1.63 -6.54 -12.20
N ASP A 276 0.64 -7.13 -12.86
CA ASP A 276 -0.51 -6.36 -13.36
C ASP A 276 -1.51 -6.02 -12.23
N ASP A 277 -1.36 -6.67 -11.07
CA ASP A 277 -2.22 -6.47 -9.91
C ASP A 277 -1.75 -5.30 -9.04
N VAL A 278 -2.42 -4.16 -9.23
CA VAL A 278 -2.17 -2.92 -8.46
C VAL A 278 -2.36 -3.15 -6.95
N GLN A 279 -3.23 -4.07 -6.51
CA GLN A 279 -3.40 -4.32 -5.07
C GLN A 279 -2.19 -5.05 -4.48
N VAL A 280 -1.59 -5.97 -5.23
CA VAL A 280 -0.35 -6.65 -4.84
C VAL A 280 0.81 -5.65 -4.75
N LEU A 281 0.97 -4.78 -5.74
CA LEU A 281 2.01 -3.73 -5.70
C LEU A 281 1.86 -2.80 -4.49
N ARG A 282 0.63 -2.41 -4.16
CA ARG A 282 0.34 -1.61 -2.95
C ARG A 282 0.65 -2.39 -1.67
N ALA A 283 0.31 -3.68 -1.62
CA ALA A 283 0.63 -4.55 -0.48
C ALA A 283 2.15 -4.62 -0.26
N LEU A 284 2.93 -4.80 -1.34
CA LEU A 284 4.40 -4.75 -1.34
C LEU A 284 4.96 -3.36 -1.00
N GLY A 285 4.16 -2.30 -0.99
CA GLY A 285 4.63 -0.93 -0.72
C GLY A 285 5.33 -0.25 -1.87
N VAL A 286 5.12 -0.76 -3.08
CA VAL A 286 5.51 -0.09 -4.31
C VAL A 286 4.55 1.07 -4.56
N ARG A 287 5.11 2.28 -4.70
CA ARG A 287 4.37 3.51 -4.99
C ARG A 287 3.88 3.47 -6.43
N THR A 288 2.62 3.83 -6.64
CA THR A 288 1.96 3.78 -7.95
C THR A 288 1.38 5.14 -8.31
N THR A 289 0.52 5.68 -7.44
CA THR A 289 -0.08 7.02 -7.57
C THR A 289 0.07 7.81 -6.28
N VAL A 290 0.01 9.14 -6.37
CA VAL A 290 -0.01 10.03 -5.19
C VAL A 290 -1.19 9.67 -4.27
N ASP A 291 -2.39 9.50 -4.82
CA ASP A 291 -3.58 9.15 -4.02
C ASP A 291 -3.38 7.84 -3.23
N ALA A 292 -2.82 6.81 -3.88
CA ALA A 292 -2.56 5.53 -3.22
C ALA A 292 -1.52 5.66 -2.10
N LEU A 293 -0.50 6.51 -2.29
CA LEU A 293 0.47 6.82 -1.25
C LEU A 293 -0.21 7.56 -0.08
N LEU A 294 -1.02 8.58 -0.35
CA LEU A 294 -1.68 9.36 0.69
C LEU A 294 -2.78 8.59 1.45
N ASP A 295 -3.37 7.56 0.84
CA ASP A 295 -4.29 6.63 1.48
C ASP A 295 -3.59 5.68 2.47
N GLU A 296 -2.27 5.47 2.36
CA GLU A 296 -1.53 4.63 3.31
C GLU A 296 -1.35 5.34 4.66
N PRO A 297 -1.47 4.61 5.80
CA PRO A 297 -1.06 5.13 7.09
C PRO A 297 0.40 5.62 7.04
N GLY A 298 0.63 6.88 7.41
CA GLY A 298 1.95 7.51 7.36
C GLY A 298 2.42 7.97 5.96
N GLY A 299 1.63 7.76 4.91
CA GLY A 299 2.04 8.09 3.54
C GLY A 299 2.25 9.59 3.29
N ALA A 300 1.46 10.45 3.95
CA ALA A 300 1.68 11.90 3.92
C ALA A 300 3.02 12.29 4.56
N ALA A 301 3.37 11.66 5.69
CA ALA A 301 4.65 11.86 6.38
C ALA A 301 5.81 11.47 5.47
N GLU A 302 5.75 10.26 4.90
CA GLU A 302 6.74 9.76 3.96
C GLU A 302 6.93 10.71 2.76
N LEU A 303 5.83 11.20 2.18
CA LEU A 303 5.91 12.14 1.06
C LEU A 303 6.61 13.45 1.47
N LEU A 304 6.29 13.99 2.64
CA LEU A 304 6.93 15.19 3.17
C LEU A 304 8.42 14.97 3.41
N ASP A 305 8.82 13.83 3.98
CA ASP A 305 10.23 13.45 4.16
C ASP A 305 10.97 13.33 2.82
N ARG A 306 10.33 12.75 1.80
CA ARG A 306 10.92 12.69 0.45
C ARG A 306 11.02 14.05 -0.21
N LEU A 307 10.07 14.94 0.04
CA LEU A 307 10.12 16.32 -0.45
C LEU A 307 11.26 17.12 0.18
N THR A 308 11.64 16.82 1.43
CA THR A 308 12.75 17.47 2.15
C THR A 308 14.09 16.75 2.00
N ASP A 309 14.19 15.68 1.21
CA ASP A 309 15.47 15.03 0.89
C ASP A 309 16.28 15.86 -0.13
N PRO A 310 17.46 16.41 0.24
CA PRO A 310 18.30 17.21 -0.66
C PRO A 310 18.87 16.41 -1.85
N GLY A 311 18.89 15.08 -1.79
CA GLY A 311 19.30 14.21 -2.90
C GLY A 311 18.23 14.05 -3.99
N ARG A 312 16.99 14.48 -3.72
CA ARG A 312 15.86 14.33 -4.65
C ARG A 312 15.62 15.60 -5.44
N VAL A 313 15.33 15.46 -6.73
CA VAL A 313 15.04 16.58 -7.64
C VAL A 313 13.55 16.67 -7.88
N VAL A 314 12.96 17.83 -7.61
CA VAL A 314 11.53 18.08 -7.77
C VAL A 314 11.31 19.37 -8.53
N THR A 315 10.37 19.38 -9.48
CA THR A 315 10.03 20.57 -10.25
C THR A 315 8.91 21.39 -9.59
N PRO A 316 8.81 22.71 -9.84
CA PRO A 316 7.70 23.53 -9.37
C PRO A 316 6.31 22.99 -9.77
N ALA A 317 6.19 22.39 -10.95
CA ALA A 317 4.95 21.78 -11.41
C ALA A 317 4.59 20.52 -10.61
N GLN A 318 5.57 19.69 -10.25
CA GLN A 318 5.36 18.56 -9.35
C GLN A 318 4.96 19.03 -7.95
N LEU A 319 5.64 20.05 -7.39
CA LEU A 319 5.26 20.64 -6.10
C LEU A 319 3.81 21.12 -6.10
N HIS A 320 3.38 21.81 -7.16
CA HIS A 320 2.00 22.24 -7.31
C HIS A 320 1.02 21.06 -7.23
N GLY A 321 1.31 19.95 -7.92
CA GLY A 321 0.48 18.74 -7.88
C GLY A 321 0.45 18.08 -6.52
N LEU A 322 1.63 17.85 -5.93
CA LEU A 322 1.79 17.18 -4.64
C LEU A 322 1.17 17.96 -3.47
N TYR A 323 1.40 19.27 -3.41
CA TYR A 323 0.78 20.11 -2.39
C TYR A 323 -0.72 20.25 -2.58
N SER A 324 -1.22 20.23 -3.83
CA SER A 324 -2.66 20.21 -4.07
C SER A 324 -3.30 18.92 -3.58
N ALA A 325 -2.63 17.77 -3.72
CA ALA A 325 -3.10 16.49 -3.20
C ALA A 325 -3.06 16.45 -1.66
N LEU A 326 -1.96 16.91 -1.06
CA LEU A 326 -1.84 17.02 0.40
C LEU A 326 -2.91 17.91 1.01
N ALA A 327 -3.26 19.02 0.34
CA ALA A 327 -4.30 19.94 0.79
C ALA A 327 -5.73 19.35 0.78
N GLU A 328 -5.92 18.13 0.27
CA GLU A 328 -7.20 17.41 0.37
C GLU A 328 -7.31 16.58 1.65
N LEU A 329 -6.21 16.39 2.36
CA LEU A 329 -6.17 15.61 3.59
C LEU A 329 -6.75 16.39 4.77
N ASP A 330 -7.32 15.64 5.70
CA ASP A 330 -7.75 16.15 6.99
C ASP A 330 -6.50 16.42 7.85
N PRO A 331 -6.29 17.64 8.37
CA PRO A 331 -5.16 17.98 9.23
C PRO A 331 -5.02 17.05 10.45
N GLU A 332 -6.14 16.57 11.01
CA GLU A 332 -6.12 15.64 12.13
C GLU A 332 -5.55 14.27 11.75
N ARG A 333 -5.69 13.85 10.48
CA ARG A 333 -5.15 12.57 9.98
C ARG A 333 -3.66 12.62 9.65
N VAL A 334 -3.13 13.79 9.32
CA VAL A 334 -1.69 13.96 9.02
C VAL A 334 -0.89 14.05 10.32
N GLY A 335 -1.41 14.75 11.33
CA GLY A 335 -0.82 14.80 12.68
C GLY A 335 0.60 15.37 12.77
N LEU A 336 1.16 15.86 11.66
CA LEU A 336 2.54 16.29 11.52
C LEU A 336 2.59 17.70 10.94
N LEU A 337 3.25 18.60 11.66
CA LEU A 337 3.60 19.93 11.20
C LEU A 337 5.05 19.89 10.71
N PRO A 338 5.32 20.13 9.42
CA PRO A 338 6.67 20.07 8.90
C PRO A 338 7.50 21.26 9.38
N ASP A 339 8.70 21.01 9.91
CA ASP A 339 9.68 22.07 10.22
C ASP A 339 10.34 22.62 8.94
N GLU A 340 10.52 21.77 7.93
CA GLU A 340 11.07 22.13 6.62
C GLU A 340 10.11 21.73 5.50
N VAL A 341 10.08 22.54 4.45
CA VAL A 341 9.27 22.31 3.25
C VAL A 341 10.08 22.61 2.00
N ARG A 342 9.70 22.01 0.87
CA ARG A 342 10.30 22.32 -0.42
C ARG A 342 9.47 23.39 -1.14
N ALA A 343 9.97 24.61 -1.13
CA ALA A 343 9.32 25.78 -1.70
C ALA A 343 9.96 26.19 -3.03
N VAL A 344 9.25 27.01 -3.81
CA VAL A 344 9.77 27.64 -5.01
C VAL A 344 10.34 29.00 -4.65
N VAL A 345 11.65 29.17 -4.77
CA VAL A 345 12.38 30.44 -4.59
C VAL A 345 12.92 30.85 -5.96
N ASP A 346 12.49 32.02 -6.46
CA ASP A 346 12.92 32.56 -7.76
C ASP A 346 12.87 31.52 -8.92
N GLY A 347 11.83 30.69 -8.93
CA GLY A 347 11.59 29.67 -9.95
C GLY A 347 12.30 28.34 -9.74
N ARG A 348 13.03 28.16 -8.63
CA ARG A 348 13.74 26.92 -8.29
C ARG A 348 13.15 26.28 -7.04
N ALA A 349 13.08 24.96 -7.02
CA ALA A 349 12.67 24.23 -5.83
C ALA A 349 13.84 24.17 -4.83
N GLU A 350 13.64 24.70 -3.63
CA GLU A 350 14.63 24.75 -2.56
C GLU A 350 13.98 24.29 -1.24
N ILE A 351 14.74 23.61 -0.39
CA ILE A 351 14.29 23.26 0.97
C ILE A 351 14.48 24.50 1.84
N VAL A 352 13.44 24.87 2.57
CA VAL A 352 13.42 26.03 3.47
C VAL A 352 12.72 25.65 4.77
N ASP A 353 13.00 26.39 5.83
CA ASP A 353 12.23 26.34 7.06
C ASP A 353 10.79 26.83 6.78
N ALA A 354 9.81 26.03 7.22
CA ALA A 354 8.40 26.24 6.95
C ALA A 354 7.88 27.59 7.44
N ALA A 355 8.48 28.17 8.50
CA ALA A 355 8.11 29.47 9.04
C ALA A 355 8.34 30.63 8.04
N TYR A 356 9.22 30.45 7.05
CA TYR A 356 9.49 31.44 6.00
C TYR A 356 8.70 31.21 4.71
N ALA A 357 8.07 30.05 4.56
CA ALA A 357 7.30 29.72 3.37
C ALA A 357 5.91 30.33 3.42
N VAL A 358 5.36 30.68 2.26
CA VAL A 358 3.98 31.18 2.12
C VAL A 358 3.22 30.42 1.06
N VAL A 359 1.94 30.16 1.32
CA VAL A 359 1.05 29.56 0.32
C VAL A 359 0.56 30.62 -0.65
N VAL A 360 0.70 30.37 -1.95
CA VAL A 360 0.28 31.32 -2.99
C VAL A 360 -1.22 31.23 -3.21
N ASP A 361 -1.98 32.12 -2.59
CA ASP A 361 -3.42 32.24 -2.76
C ASP A 361 -3.85 33.44 -3.62
N SER A 362 -2.94 34.36 -3.94
CA SER A 362 -3.22 35.56 -4.73
C SER A 362 -2.06 35.83 -5.71
N PRO A 363 -2.17 35.41 -6.98
CA PRO A 363 -1.07 35.48 -7.95
C PRO A 363 -0.73 36.92 -8.38
N ASP A 364 -1.64 37.86 -8.23
CA ASP A 364 -1.41 39.30 -8.44
C ASP A 364 -0.39 39.90 -7.48
N LEU A 365 -0.20 39.33 -6.29
CA LEU A 365 0.75 39.83 -5.30
C LEU A 365 2.19 39.31 -5.51
N LEU A 366 2.40 38.37 -6.44
CA LEU A 366 3.72 37.77 -6.71
C LEU A 366 4.83 38.80 -7.01
N PRO A 367 4.59 39.90 -7.76
CA PRO A 367 5.63 40.90 -8.01
C PRO A 367 6.14 41.60 -6.74
N LEU A 368 5.38 41.59 -5.64
CA LEU A 368 5.74 42.26 -4.38
C LEU A 368 6.67 41.44 -3.47
N ILE A 369 6.89 40.16 -3.77
CA ILE A 369 7.53 39.19 -2.86
C ILE A 369 8.71 38.44 -3.46
N ALA A 370 9.56 39.14 -4.22
CA ALA A 370 10.79 38.57 -4.75
C ALA A 370 11.66 37.89 -3.66
N GLY A 371 12.21 36.72 -3.96
CA GLY A 371 13.01 35.93 -3.02
C GLY A 371 12.22 35.28 -1.86
N THR A 372 10.90 35.42 -1.81
CA THR A 372 10.06 34.75 -0.80
C THR A 372 9.84 33.29 -1.21
N PRO A 373 10.02 32.30 -0.31
CA PRO A 373 9.72 30.91 -0.62
C PRO A 373 8.23 30.66 -0.78
N LEU A 374 7.83 30.13 -1.95
CA LEU A 374 6.44 29.92 -2.32
C LEU A 374 6.05 28.45 -2.29
N LEU A 375 4.90 28.14 -1.70
CA LEU A 375 4.26 26.82 -1.79
C LEU A 375 3.19 26.88 -2.89
N PRO A 376 3.50 26.40 -4.11
CA PRO A 376 2.53 26.42 -5.20
C PRO A 376 1.45 25.39 -4.92
N VAL A 377 0.20 25.78 -5.12
CA VAL A 377 -0.97 24.92 -4.91
C VAL A 377 -2.12 25.44 -5.75
N ARG A 378 -3.11 24.58 -6.01
CA ARG A 378 -4.35 25.02 -6.61
C ARG A 378 -5.02 26.11 -5.76
N PRO A 379 -5.51 27.21 -6.36
CA PRO A 379 -6.09 28.34 -5.62
C PRO A 379 -7.21 27.95 -4.65
N ASP A 380 -8.09 27.03 -5.04
CA ASP A 380 -9.20 26.52 -4.23
C ASP A 380 -8.72 25.67 -3.02
N ARG A 381 -7.47 25.26 -3.02
CA ARG A 381 -6.82 24.45 -1.98
C ARG A 381 -5.85 25.23 -1.10
N ALA A 382 -5.57 26.50 -1.43
CA ALA A 382 -4.57 27.31 -0.74
C ALA A 382 -4.85 27.47 0.77
N ALA A 383 -6.11 27.69 1.16
CA ALA A 383 -6.49 27.77 2.56
C ALA A 383 -6.27 26.45 3.30
N GLY A 384 -6.64 25.31 2.69
CA GLY A 384 -6.46 23.99 3.27
C GLY A 384 -4.98 23.63 3.47
N LEU A 385 -4.12 23.96 2.50
CA LEU A 385 -2.67 23.75 2.65
C LEU A 385 -2.07 24.63 3.74
N ALA A 386 -2.47 25.90 3.80
CA ALA A 386 -2.00 26.84 4.81
C ALA A 386 -2.37 26.38 6.22
N GLU A 387 -3.59 25.87 6.40
CA GLU A 387 -4.05 25.26 7.65
C GLU A 387 -3.30 23.97 7.97
N LEU A 388 -3.11 23.08 6.99
CA LEU A 388 -2.39 21.82 7.16
C LEU A 388 -0.95 22.02 7.66
N PHE A 389 -0.22 22.96 7.07
CA PHE A 389 1.17 23.26 7.46
C PHE A 389 1.29 24.36 8.51
N GLN A 390 0.19 24.99 8.92
CA GLN A 390 0.18 26.16 9.81
C GLN A 390 1.08 27.32 9.32
N VAL A 391 1.09 27.55 8.02
CA VAL A 391 1.85 28.63 7.36
C VAL A 391 0.92 29.74 6.87
N ARG A 392 1.48 30.93 6.64
CA ARG A 392 0.71 32.08 6.16
C ARG A 392 0.37 31.98 4.69
N ARG A 393 -0.74 32.58 4.31
CA ARG A 393 -1.06 32.85 2.91
C ARG A 393 -0.36 34.12 2.42
N LEU A 394 -0.14 34.20 1.12
CA LEU A 394 0.50 35.37 0.51
C LEU A 394 -0.34 36.65 0.75
N SER A 395 -1.66 36.55 0.59
CA SER A 395 -2.60 37.65 0.86
C SER A 395 -2.57 38.20 2.29
N GLU A 396 -2.12 37.39 3.26
CA GLU A 396 -1.99 37.79 4.67
C GLU A 396 -0.63 38.43 4.98
N THR A 397 0.34 38.27 4.08
CA THR A 397 1.73 38.71 4.27
C THR A 397 1.96 40.12 3.73
N VAL A 398 1.22 40.51 2.69
CA VAL A 398 1.35 41.80 2.01
C VAL A 398 0.01 42.53 1.98
N PRO A 399 -0.06 43.82 2.36
CA PRO A 399 -1.30 44.59 2.34
C PRO A 399 -1.93 44.70 0.94
N GLY A 400 -1.12 44.88 -0.10
CA GLY A 400 -1.58 44.98 -1.49
C GLY A 400 -2.46 46.21 -1.73
N THR A 401 -2.11 47.36 -1.14
CA THR A 401 -2.91 48.59 -1.21
C THR A 401 -2.67 49.33 -2.52
N VAL A 402 -3.74 49.54 -3.28
CA VAL A 402 -3.72 50.38 -4.49
C VAL A 402 -3.59 51.85 -4.08
N THR A 403 -2.57 52.54 -4.63
CA THR A 403 -2.30 53.96 -4.35
C THR A 403 -2.44 54.87 -5.57
N SER A 404 -2.50 54.28 -6.77
CA SER A 404 -2.77 54.98 -8.03
C SER A 404 -4.27 55.29 -8.22
N GLN A 405 -4.56 56.27 -9.06
CA GLN A 405 -5.94 56.59 -9.48
C GLN A 405 -6.21 55.97 -10.85
N GLY A 406 -7.39 55.35 -10.99
CA GLY A 406 -7.83 54.76 -12.26
C GLY A 406 -9.24 55.20 -12.64
N VAL A 407 -9.66 54.78 -13.83
CA VAL A 407 -10.97 55.06 -14.42
C VAL A 407 -11.78 53.77 -14.43
N GLU A 408 -13.03 53.81 -14.00
CA GLU A 408 -13.91 52.66 -14.03
C GLU A 408 -14.44 52.40 -15.45
N HIS A 409 -14.40 51.14 -15.88
CA HIS A 409 -14.87 50.66 -17.17
C HIS A 409 -15.82 49.47 -16.97
N GLU A 410 -16.86 49.37 -17.81
CA GLU A 410 -17.73 48.19 -17.83
C GLU A 410 -17.03 47.02 -18.53
N VAL A 411 -17.19 45.81 -17.98
CA VAL A 411 -16.68 44.58 -18.61
C VAL A 411 -17.49 44.30 -19.89
N PRO A 412 -16.86 44.08 -21.06
CA PRO A 412 -17.60 43.82 -22.30
C PRO A 412 -18.55 42.61 -22.22
N ASP A 413 -19.69 42.69 -22.90
CA ASP A 413 -20.71 41.63 -22.92
C ASP A 413 -20.16 40.26 -23.35
N ALA A 414 -19.26 40.23 -24.33
CA ALA A 414 -18.62 39.01 -24.80
C ALA A 414 -17.81 38.32 -23.69
N VAL A 415 -17.08 39.09 -22.88
CA VAL A 415 -16.31 38.58 -21.74
C VAL A 415 -17.23 38.10 -20.62
N ARG A 416 -18.31 38.84 -20.31
CA ARG A 416 -19.32 38.40 -19.34
C ARG A 416 -20.03 37.12 -19.79
N ALA A 417 -20.30 36.98 -21.09
CA ALA A 417 -20.88 35.76 -21.65
C ALA A 417 -19.93 34.56 -21.55
N LEU A 418 -18.62 34.77 -21.71
CA LEU A 418 -17.59 33.74 -21.55
C LEU A 418 -17.45 33.29 -20.09
N LEU A 419 -17.21 34.25 -19.18
CA LEU A 419 -16.93 33.98 -17.77
C LEU A 419 -18.19 33.65 -16.94
N GLY A 420 -19.36 34.03 -17.44
CA GLY A 420 -20.65 33.74 -16.81
C GLY A 420 -20.97 34.65 -15.62
N PRO A 421 -21.92 34.24 -14.75
CA PRO A 421 -22.46 35.10 -13.69
C PRO A 421 -21.47 35.55 -12.61
N SER A 422 -20.31 34.90 -12.50
CA SER A 422 -19.25 35.27 -11.55
C SER A 422 -18.32 36.37 -12.08
N ALA A 423 -18.49 36.80 -13.33
CA ALA A 423 -17.72 37.90 -13.91
C ALA A 423 -18.07 39.23 -13.21
N PRO A 424 -17.08 40.04 -12.82
CA PRO A 424 -17.31 41.41 -12.37
C PRO A 424 -18.09 42.23 -13.42
N ALA A 425 -18.89 43.19 -12.95
CA ALA A 425 -19.63 44.08 -13.84
C ALA A 425 -18.72 45.17 -14.43
N SER A 426 -17.74 45.63 -13.64
CA SER A 426 -16.78 46.66 -13.99
C SER A 426 -15.37 46.31 -13.49
N TYR A 427 -14.38 47.01 -14.02
CA TYR A 427 -12.99 47.01 -13.57
C TYR A 427 -12.46 48.45 -13.59
N VAL A 428 -11.34 48.71 -12.90
CA VAL A 428 -10.69 50.02 -12.84
C VAL A 428 -9.38 49.95 -13.63
N GLU A 429 -9.30 50.72 -14.71
CA GLU A 429 -8.13 50.83 -15.57
C GLU A 429 -7.21 51.97 -15.09
N HIS A 430 -5.92 51.70 -14.99
CA HIS A 430 -4.89 52.66 -14.58
C HIS A 430 -3.92 52.86 -15.75
N GLU A 431 -3.41 54.07 -15.93
CA GLU A 431 -2.28 54.28 -16.84
C GLU A 431 -1.01 53.59 -16.29
N GLU A 432 -0.85 53.63 -14.98
CA GLU A 432 0.19 52.95 -14.21
C GLU A 432 -0.43 52.50 -12.88
N LEU A 433 -0.56 51.19 -12.66
CA LEU A 433 -1.13 50.64 -11.43
C LEU A 433 -0.02 50.49 -10.38
N VAL A 434 -0.11 51.26 -9.30
CA VAL A 434 0.87 51.25 -8.21
C VAL A 434 0.26 50.64 -6.95
N VAL A 435 0.80 49.50 -6.53
CA VAL A 435 0.38 48.73 -5.35
C VAL A 435 1.54 48.65 -4.37
N ASP A 436 1.34 49.15 -3.15
CA ASP A 436 2.38 49.24 -2.11
C ASP A 436 3.72 49.85 -2.62
N GLY A 437 3.63 50.78 -3.56
CA GLY A 437 4.79 51.46 -4.16
C GLY A 437 5.49 50.70 -5.30
N THR A 438 4.94 49.59 -5.78
CA THR A 438 5.45 48.81 -6.91
C THR A 438 4.43 48.83 -8.06
N GLU A 439 4.93 48.90 -9.30
CA GLU A 439 4.08 48.79 -10.50
C GLU A 439 3.65 47.34 -10.74
N LEU A 440 2.34 47.12 -10.85
CA LEU A 440 1.72 45.81 -11.13
C LEU A 440 0.87 45.89 -12.40
N ASP A 441 0.72 44.77 -13.10
CA ASP A 441 -0.19 44.69 -14.25
C ASP A 441 -1.66 44.64 -13.83
N TRP A 442 -1.96 44.02 -12.68
CA TRP A 442 -3.31 43.88 -12.13
C TRP A 442 -3.32 43.61 -10.63
N ARG A 443 -4.46 43.85 -9.99
CA ARG A 443 -4.75 43.58 -8.57
C ARG A 443 -6.24 43.30 -8.38
N LEU A 444 -6.59 42.27 -7.62
CA LEU A 444 -7.96 42.03 -7.15
C LEU A 444 -8.07 42.35 -5.66
N THR A 445 -8.66 43.48 -5.31
CA THR A 445 -8.80 43.91 -3.90
C THR A 445 -9.90 43.13 -3.16
N ASP A 446 -9.86 43.15 -1.82
CA ASP A 446 -10.76 42.36 -0.95
C ASP A 446 -12.24 42.72 -1.09
N ASP A 447 -12.54 43.93 -1.59
CA ASP A 447 -13.89 44.40 -1.93
C ASP A 447 -14.39 43.85 -3.28
N GLY A 448 -13.57 43.08 -3.99
CA GLY A 448 -13.88 42.45 -5.27
C GLY A 448 -13.59 43.30 -6.50
N THR A 449 -12.94 44.46 -6.31
CA THR A 449 -12.62 45.37 -7.42
C THR A 449 -11.37 44.90 -8.16
N VAL A 450 -11.47 44.75 -9.49
CA VAL A 450 -10.32 44.45 -10.35
C VAL A 450 -9.68 45.76 -10.79
N HIS A 451 -8.43 45.97 -10.42
CA HIS A 451 -7.57 47.05 -10.90
C HIS A 451 -6.59 46.49 -11.93
N ALA A 452 -6.34 47.18 -13.04
CA ALA A 452 -5.37 46.75 -14.04
C ALA A 452 -4.76 47.92 -14.82
N ALA A 453 -3.53 47.75 -15.31
CA ALA A 453 -2.83 48.73 -16.15
C ALA A 453 -2.57 48.25 -17.59
N THR A 454 -2.76 46.96 -17.85
CA THR A 454 -2.54 46.35 -19.18
C THR A 454 -3.76 45.53 -19.59
N LEU A 455 -3.92 45.29 -20.90
CA LEU A 455 -5.00 44.44 -21.42
C LEU A 455 -4.89 43.02 -20.86
N GLU A 456 -3.67 42.49 -20.80
CA GLU A 456 -3.36 41.20 -20.18
C GLU A 456 -3.68 41.20 -18.68
N GLY A 457 -3.42 42.31 -17.98
CA GLY A 457 -3.78 42.51 -16.58
C GLY A 457 -5.29 42.50 -16.35
N VAL A 458 -6.07 43.21 -17.19
CA VAL A 458 -7.55 43.18 -17.15
C VAL A 458 -8.03 41.74 -17.34
N ALA A 459 -7.46 41.04 -18.34
CA ALA A 459 -7.83 39.67 -18.64
C ALA A 459 -7.53 38.71 -17.47
N ALA A 460 -6.34 38.83 -16.86
CA ALA A 460 -5.93 38.05 -15.71
C ALA A 460 -6.83 38.32 -14.50
N GLY A 461 -7.09 39.59 -14.17
CA GLY A 461 -7.93 39.99 -13.05
C GLY A 461 -9.38 39.53 -13.17
N LEU A 462 -10.00 39.68 -14.36
CA LEU A 462 -11.35 39.20 -14.61
C LEU A 462 -11.46 37.68 -14.55
N ALA A 463 -10.50 36.97 -15.15
CA ALA A 463 -10.46 35.50 -15.11
C ALA A 463 -10.26 34.98 -13.69
N TRP A 464 -9.40 35.64 -12.90
CA TRP A 464 -9.14 35.32 -11.51
C TRP A 464 -10.37 35.55 -10.63
N ALA A 465 -11.00 36.73 -10.73
CA ALA A 465 -12.23 37.07 -10.00
C ALA A 465 -13.36 36.07 -10.30
N ALA A 466 -13.46 35.60 -11.54
CA ALA A 466 -14.44 34.59 -11.96
C ALA A 466 -14.06 33.13 -11.61
N ARG A 467 -12.92 32.90 -10.94
CA ARG A 467 -12.32 31.59 -10.62
C ARG A 467 -12.04 30.70 -11.83
N GLN A 468 -11.70 31.32 -12.96
CA GLN A 468 -11.48 30.67 -14.25
C GLN A 468 -10.11 31.05 -14.81
N TRP A 469 -9.06 30.94 -14.00
CA TRP A 469 -7.68 31.31 -14.35
C TRP A 469 -7.17 30.81 -15.72
N PRO A 470 -7.49 29.57 -16.18
CA PRO A 470 -7.08 29.12 -17.52
C PRO A 470 -7.60 29.98 -18.67
N ARG A 471 -8.75 30.66 -18.49
CA ARG A 471 -9.42 31.43 -19.54
C ARG A 471 -8.85 32.84 -19.77
N ARG A 472 -7.83 33.27 -19.01
CA ARG A 472 -7.24 34.61 -19.15
C ARG A 472 -6.81 34.96 -20.57
N PHE A 473 -6.37 33.97 -21.37
CA PHE A 473 -5.98 34.19 -22.77
C PHE A 473 -7.19 34.37 -23.70
N GLU A 474 -8.29 33.64 -23.47
CA GLU A 474 -9.54 33.85 -24.20
C GLU A 474 -10.15 35.22 -23.86
N VAL A 475 -10.08 35.62 -22.58
CA VAL A 475 -10.52 36.94 -22.14
C VAL A 475 -9.68 38.02 -22.82
N ALA A 476 -8.35 37.88 -22.86
CA ALA A 476 -7.48 38.83 -23.56
C ALA A 476 -7.85 38.95 -25.06
N ALA A 477 -8.09 37.84 -25.74
CA ALA A 477 -8.50 37.84 -27.14
C ALA A 477 -9.85 38.55 -27.36
N LEU A 478 -10.80 38.41 -26.43
CA LEU A 478 -12.10 39.09 -26.50
C LEU A 478 -12.03 40.57 -26.11
N LEU A 479 -11.09 40.97 -25.26
CA LEU A 479 -10.80 42.36 -24.96
C LEU A 479 -10.16 43.07 -26.16
N GLU A 480 -9.31 42.37 -26.92
CA GLU A 480 -8.71 42.87 -28.16
C GLU A 480 -9.72 42.91 -29.32
N ASP A 481 -10.49 41.84 -29.52
CA ASP A 481 -11.54 41.75 -30.54
C ASP A 481 -12.80 41.02 -30.02
N PRO A 482 -13.84 41.79 -29.61
CA PRO A 482 -15.09 41.22 -29.12
C PRO A 482 -15.85 40.33 -30.13
N THR A 483 -15.52 40.40 -31.42
CA THR A 483 -16.21 39.64 -32.47
C THR A 483 -15.76 38.19 -32.59
N ARG A 484 -14.64 37.81 -31.95
CA ARG A 484 -14.07 36.44 -31.99
C ARG A 484 -14.84 35.40 -31.17
N THR A 485 -16.02 35.76 -30.66
CA THR A 485 -16.86 34.90 -29.80
C THR A 485 -17.20 33.55 -30.45
N GLU A 486 -17.54 33.51 -31.75
CA GLU A 486 -17.88 32.26 -32.45
C GLU A 486 -16.67 31.36 -32.71
N GLU A 487 -15.52 31.96 -33.03
CA GLU A 487 -14.25 31.24 -33.23
C GLU A 487 -13.84 30.54 -31.92
N LEU A 488 -13.78 31.29 -30.81
CA LEU A 488 -13.46 30.74 -29.49
C LEU A 488 -14.49 29.72 -29.03
N ALA A 489 -15.78 29.93 -29.32
CA ALA A 489 -16.82 28.95 -29.02
C ALA A 489 -16.63 27.62 -29.77
N THR A 490 -16.15 27.68 -31.01
CA THR A 490 -15.86 26.49 -31.82
C THR A 490 -14.59 25.78 -31.34
N ALA A 491 -13.55 26.53 -30.97
CA ALA A 491 -12.31 25.96 -30.44
C ALA A 491 -12.55 25.10 -29.18
N ARG A 492 -13.48 25.52 -28.32
CA ARG A 492 -13.89 24.78 -27.10
C ARG A 492 -14.53 23.42 -27.34
N TRP A 493 -14.79 23.01 -28.58
CA TRP A 493 -15.27 21.66 -28.87
C TRP A 493 -14.19 20.58 -28.69
N PHE A 494 -12.93 21.01 -28.56
CA PHE A 494 -11.76 20.13 -28.48
C PHE A 494 -11.00 20.21 -27.15
N ASP A 495 -11.42 21.10 -26.24
CA ASP A 495 -11.02 21.10 -24.82
C ASP A 495 -11.83 20.05 -24.04
#